data_AF-A0A1I2JTB6-F1
#
_entry.id   AF-A0A1I2JTB6-F1
#
_cell.length_a   1.000
_cell.length_b   1.000
_cell.length_c   1.000
_cell.angle_alpha   90.00
_cell.angle_beta   90.00
_cell.angle_gamma   90.00
#
_symmetry.space_group_name_H-M   'P 1'
#
loop_
_entity.id
_entity.type
_entity.pdbx_description
1 polymer ?
#
loop_
_entity_poly.entity_id
_entity_poly.type
_entity_poly.pdbx_seq_one_letter_code
_entity_poly.pdbx_strand_id
1 'polypeptide(L)'
;SVQWNNTNGNGTVQVSSYGCSPEPANRIGSLNVSITAPVYITISGRVTSPSGQGISTVLVGSSVTNSNGDYSFTVQSPYSGTIIPSHSDYFFSPNGYTYNNVVTNQTNQNYIGTCAPENINITMEILWLHYLNITISGLNHFTTYTVEFFNASGHLLSSDSFNTMDRCDYIFFEQFDIVFIQVASVCIKRNGTVIQCQTR
;
A
#
# COMPACT_ATOMS: atom_id res chain seq x y z
N SER A 1 46.69 22.98 -8.29
CA SER A 1 46.35 21.84 -7.42
C SER A 1 44.84 21.82 -7.23
N VAL A 2 44.21 20.65 -7.20
CA VAL A 2 42.77 20.54 -6.91
C VAL A 2 42.64 20.13 -5.44
N GLN A 3 41.94 20.93 -4.63
CA GLN A 3 41.57 20.56 -3.26
C GLN A 3 40.07 20.30 -3.22
N TRP A 4 39.70 19.07 -2.82
CA TRP A 4 38.31 18.64 -2.66
C TRP A 4 37.91 18.71 -1.19
N ASN A 5 36.81 19.41 -0.88
CA ASN A 5 36.18 19.34 0.43
C ASN A 5 35.00 18.37 0.37
N ASN A 6 35.23 17.13 0.80
CA ASN A 6 34.25 16.03 0.68
C ASN A 6 33.03 16.15 1.59
N THR A 7 32.97 17.13 2.50
CA THR A 7 31.89 17.22 3.48
C THR A 7 30.60 17.83 2.91
N ASN A 8 30.71 18.67 1.86
CA ASN A 8 29.56 19.45 1.34
C ASN A 8 29.37 19.32 -0.19
N GLY A 9 30.15 18.48 -0.88
CA GLY A 9 30.12 18.36 -2.36
C GLY A 9 30.66 19.57 -3.14
N ASN A 10 30.78 20.73 -2.49
CA ASN A 10 31.35 21.94 -3.08
C ASN A 10 32.90 21.89 -3.09
N GLY A 11 33.50 22.01 -4.27
CA GLY A 11 34.94 22.17 -4.47
C GLY A 11 35.24 23.28 -5.47
N THR A 12 36.36 23.98 -5.28
CA THR A 12 36.84 25.02 -6.22
C THR A 12 38.01 24.48 -7.05
N VAL A 13 37.93 24.59 -8.39
CA VAL A 13 39.03 24.22 -9.29
C VAL A 13 39.80 25.48 -9.70
N GLN A 14 41.06 25.57 -9.31
CA GLN A 14 41.96 26.63 -9.78
C GLN A 14 42.77 26.09 -10.97
N VAL A 15 42.60 26.67 -12.16
CA VAL A 15 43.36 26.33 -13.38
C VAL A 15 44.30 27.49 -13.71
N SER A 16 45.59 27.22 -13.81
CA SER A 16 46.60 28.16 -14.31
C SER A 16 47.11 27.66 -15.66
N SER A 17 47.02 28.48 -16.71
CA SER A 17 47.68 28.22 -17.99
C SER A 17 48.88 29.15 -18.17
N TYR A 18 49.96 28.61 -18.73
CA TYR A 18 51.10 29.41 -19.17
C TYR A 18 50.95 29.65 -20.67
N GLY A 19 50.81 30.91 -21.08
CA GLY A 19 50.80 31.28 -22.50
C GLY A 19 52.21 31.21 -23.10
N CYS A 20 52.31 30.94 -24.41
CA CYS A 20 53.55 31.11 -25.17
C CYS A 20 53.73 32.58 -25.58
N SER A 21 54.92 33.13 -25.34
CA SER A 21 55.42 34.49 -25.64
C SER A 21 55.30 34.85 -27.15
N PRO A 22 55.07 36.14 -27.55
CA PRO A 22 55.51 37.38 -26.90
C PRO A 22 54.39 38.34 -26.52
N GLU A 23 53.63 38.03 -25.47
CA GLU A 23 52.76 38.99 -24.79
C GLU A 23 52.99 38.92 -23.27
N PRO A 24 53.10 40.05 -22.55
CA PRO A 24 53.42 40.05 -21.13
C PRO A 24 52.13 40.01 -20.31
N ALA A 25 51.65 38.82 -19.95
CA ALA A 25 50.83 38.66 -18.75
C ALA A 25 50.61 37.19 -18.44
N ASN A 26 50.99 36.81 -17.23
CA ASN A 26 50.40 35.66 -16.56
C ASN A 26 48.89 35.95 -16.40
N ARG A 27 48.06 35.59 -17.39
CA ARG A 27 46.59 35.64 -17.27
C ARG A 27 46.16 34.49 -16.37
N ILE A 28 46.25 34.70 -15.06
CA ILE A 28 45.61 33.83 -14.08
C ILE A 28 44.10 34.10 -14.18
N GLY A 29 43.39 33.28 -14.95
CA GLY A 29 41.94 33.24 -14.93
C GLY A 29 41.46 32.38 -13.76
N SER A 30 40.64 32.94 -12.87
CA SER A 30 39.94 32.14 -11.88
C SER A 30 38.65 31.60 -12.49
N LEU A 31 38.51 30.26 -12.57
CA LEU A 31 37.25 29.59 -12.88
C LEU A 31 36.59 29.18 -11.57
N ASN A 32 35.49 29.83 -11.21
CA ASN A 32 34.67 29.39 -10.09
C ASN A 32 33.71 28.30 -10.58
N VAL A 33 34.09 27.03 -10.42
CA VAL A 33 33.18 25.89 -10.62
C VAL A 33 32.49 25.61 -9.30
N SER A 34 31.15 25.65 -9.28
CA SER A 34 30.34 25.18 -8.14
C SER A 34 29.66 23.88 -8.55
N ILE A 35 29.91 22.81 -7.80
CA ILE A 35 29.28 21.50 -8.02
C ILE A 35 28.43 21.22 -6.77
N THR A 36 27.12 21.28 -6.92
CA THR A 36 26.20 20.97 -5.81
C THR A 36 25.82 19.49 -5.90
N ALA A 37 26.08 18.73 -4.84
CA ALA A 37 25.60 17.36 -4.74
C ALA A 37 24.06 17.34 -4.68
N PRO A 38 23.39 16.32 -5.25
CA PRO A 38 21.94 16.18 -5.12
C PRO A 38 21.56 15.99 -3.65
N VAL A 39 20.59 16.79 -3.20
CA VAL A 39 20.01 16.67 -1.85
C VAL A 39 18.78 15.78 -1.94
N TYR A 40 18.63 14.86 -0.99
CA TYR A 40 17.45 14.01 -0.88
C TYR A 40 16.67 14.33 0.40
N ILE A 41 15.35 14.26 0.31
CA ILE A 41 14.44 14.37 1.45
C ILE A 41 13.66 13.06 1.61
N THR A 42 13.22 12.79 2.83
CA THR A 42 12.43 11.61 3.17
C THR A 42 10.94 11.98 3.22
N ILE A 43 10.10 11.15 2.62
CA ILE A 43 8.64 11.18 2.76
C ILE A 43 8.22 9.91 3.50
N SER A 44 7.49 10.06 4.60
CA SER A 44 7.12 8.95 5.49
C SER A 44 5.76 9.16 6.15
N GLY A 45 5.11 8.05 6.48
CA GLY A 45 3.80 8.03 7.11
C GLY A 45 3.33 6.60 7.38
N ARG A 46 2.05 6.48 7.70
CA ARG A 46 1.38 5.20 7.92
C ARG A 46 0.13 5.08 7.07
N VAL A 47 -0.12 3.88 6.57
CA VAL A 47 -1.41 3.50 5.98
C VAL A 47 -2.13 2.61 6.99
N THR A 48 -3.27 3.08 7.48
CA THR A 48 -4.07 2.34 8.45
C THR A 48 -5.47 2.12 7.93
N SER A 49 -6.16 1.14 8.49
CA SER A 49 -7.60 1.07 8.37
C SER A 49 -8.27 2.17 9.21
N PRO A 50 -9.61 2.34 9.11
CA PRO A 50 -10.36 3.19 10.02
C PRO A 50 -10.31 2.78 11.50
N SER A 51 -9.89 1.55 11.81
CA SER A 51 -9.68 1.08 13.21
C SER A 51 -8.34 1.53 13.79
N GLY A 52 -7.42 1.99 12.93
CA GLY A 52 -6.03 2.29 13.29
C GLY A 52 -5.08 1.10 13.13
N GLN A 53 -5.55 -0.06 12.66
CA GLN A 53 -4.66 -1.18 12.32
C GLN A 53 -3.84 -0.85 11.06
N GLY A 54 -2.55 -1.20 11.06
CA GLY A 54 -1.68 -1.02 9.91
C GLY A 54 -2.07 -1.92 8.73
N ILE A 55 -2.12 -1.34 7.53
CA ILE A 55 -2.35 -2.09 6.28
C ILE A 55 -0.99 -2.31 5.60
N SER A 56 -0.55 -3.55 5.52
CA SER A 56 0.67 -3.92 4.79
C SER A 56 0.46 -3.91 3.28
N THR A 57 1.55 -4.03 2.52
CA THR A 57 1.54 -4.25 1.06
C THR A 57 0.94 -3.13 0.21
N VAL A 58 0.67 -1.96 0.80
CA VAL A 58 0.21 -0.78 0.05
C VAL A 58 1.41 -0.09 -0.59
N LEU A 59 1.35 0.13 -1.90
CA LEU A 59 2.36 0.90 -2.63
C LEU A 59 2.14 2.39 -2.37
N VAL A 60 3.15 3.06 -1.82
CA VAL A 60 3.15 4.51 -1.58
C VAL A 60 4.45 5.10 -2.11
N GLY A 61 4.36 5.85 -3.22
CA GLY A 61 5.53 6.35 -3.93
C GLY A 61 6.38 5.20 -4.47
N SER A 62 7.63 5.10 -4.01
CA SER A 62 8.55 3.99 -4.35
C SER A 62 8.69 2.95 -3.23
N SER A 63 7.87 3.03 -2.18
CA SER A 63 7.91 2.12 -1.03
C SER A 63 6.63 1.32 -0.87
N VAL A 64 6.72 0.19 -0.15
CA VAL A 64 5.58 -0.63 0.22
C VAL A 64 5.45 -0.64 1.75
N THR A 65 4.23 -0.57 2.28
CA THR A 65 4.01 -0.58 3.73
C THR A 65 4.38 -1.91 4.39
N ASN A 66 4.98 -1.83 5.58
CA ASN A 66 5.29 -3.00 6.41
C ASN A 66 4.05 -3.55 7.16
N SER A 67 4.22 -4.57 8.02
CA SER A 67 3.13 -5.15 8.81
C SER A 67 2.43 -4.19 9.78
N ASN A 68 3.10 -3.10 10.15
CA ASN A 68 2.54 -2.04 10.99
C ASN A 68 1.91 -0.92 10.15
N GLY A 69 1.90 -1.03 8.82
CA GLY A 69 1.40 0.00 7.91
C GLY A 69 2.38 1.15 7.67
N ASP A 70 3.62 1.09 8.17
CA ASP A 70 4.58 2.18 8.02
C ASP A 70 5.24 2.14 6.63
N TYR A 71 5.48 3.31 6.05
CA TYR A 71 6.23 3.46 4.81
C TYR A 71 7.24 4.62 4.90
N SER A 72 8.33 4.52 4.12
CA SER A 72 9.34 5.58 4.02
C SER A 72 10.12 5.44 2.71
N PHE A 73 10.31 6.54 1.98
CA PHE A 73 11.15 6.62 0.80
C PHE A 73 11.77 8.00 0.64
N THR A 74 12.79 8.09 -0.22
CA THR A 74 13.51 9.35 -0.49
C THR A 74 13.25 9.87 -1.90
N VAL A 75 13.17 11.20 -2.03
CA VAL A 75 13.06 11.91 -3.31
C VAL A 75 14.10 13.02 -3.38
N GLN A 76 14.53 13.39 -4.58
CA GLN A 76 15.47 14.50 -4.77
C GLN A 76 14.79 15.85 -4.52
N SER A 77 15.46 16.74 -3.79
CA SER A 77 15.01 18.09 -3.47
C SER A 77 15.49 19.12 -4.51
N PRO A 78 14.67 20.14 -4.84
CA PRO A 78 13.27 20.30 -4.43
C PRO A 78 12.36 19.27 -5.13
N TYR A 79 11.38 18.76 -4.39
CA TYR A 79 10.41 17.81 -4.95
C TYR A 79 9.05 18.49 -5.18
N SER A 80 8.50 18.26 -6.38
CA SER A 80 7.12 18.58 -6.72
C SER A 80 6.51 17.37 -7.42
N GLY A 81 5.32 16.97 -6.99
CA GLY A 81 4.65 15.78 -7.53
C GLY A 81 3.50 15.34 -6.65
N THR A 82 2.75 14.36 -7.12
CA THR A 82 1.64 13.77 -6.38
C THR A 82 1.96 12.31 -6.08
N ILE A 83 1.80 11.93 -4.81
CA ILE A 83 1.93 10.55 -4.36
C ILE A 83 0.53 10.03 -4.07
N ILE A 84 0.15 8.97 -4.78
CA ILE A 84 -1.14 8.30 -4.69
C ILE A 84 -0.87 6.89 -4.14
N PRO A 85 -1.45 6.51 -2.99
CA PRO A 85 -1.37 5.14 -2.48
C PRO A 85 -2.18 4.18 -3.38
N SER A 86 -1.70 2.95 -3.54
CA SER A 86 -2.40 1.93 -4.34
C SER A 86 -2.34 0.52 -3.74
N HIS A 87 -3.48 -0.16 -3.83
CA HIS A 87 -3.70 -1.57 -3.47
C HIS A 87 -4.99 -2.02 -4.16
N SER A 88 -5.11 -3.28 -4.58
CA SER A 88 -6.30 -3.77 -5.32
C SER A 88 -7.58 -3.71 -4.48
N ASP A 89 -7.47 -4.04 -3.19
CA ASP A 89 -8.63 -4.26 -2.32
C ASP A 89 -9.05 -3.03 -1.50
N TYR A 90 -8.36 -1.90 -1.66
CA TYR A 90 -8.59 -0.70 -0.83
C TYR A 90 -8.73 0.58 -1.67
N PHE A 91 -9.65 1.43 -1.26
CA PHE A 91 -9.64 2.86 -1.55
C PHE A 91 -8.96 3.62 -0.42
N PHE A 92 -8.29 4.72 -0.73
CA PHE A 92 -7.52 5.48 0.24
C PHE A 92 -8.04 6.91 0.40
N SER A 93 -8.01 7.39 1.63
CA SER A 93 -8.33 8.77 2.01
C SER A 93 -7.20 9.37 2.85
N PRO A 94 -6.55 10.46 2.43
CA PRO A 94 -6.74 11.14 1.14
C PRO A 94 -6.42 10.24 -0.06
N ASN A 95 -6.94 10.57 -1.24
CA ASN A 95 -6.63 9.83 -2.47
C ASN A 95 -5.18 10.07 -2.95
N GLY A 96 -4.47 11.02 -2.35
CA GLY A 96 -3.07 11.32 -2.60
C GLY A 96 -2.68 12.65 -1.96
N TYR A 97 -1.37 12.84 -1.77
CA TYR A 97 -0.82 14.13 -1.37
C TYR A 97 -0.05 14.75 -2.54
N THR A 98 -0.31 16.04 -2.78
CA THR A 98 0.44 16.85 -3.75
C THR A 98 1.46 17.70 -3.02
N TYR A 99 2.72 17.56 -3.40
CA TYR A 99 3.86 18.27 -2.86
C TYR A 99 4.27 19.38 -3.85
N ASN A 100 4.56 20.57 -3.31
CA ASN A 100 4.94 21.73 -4.10
C ASN A 100 6.26 22.27 -3.57
N ASN A 101 7.34 22.05 -4.32
CA ASN A 101 8.67 22.58 -4.02
C ASN A 101 9.15 22.27 -2.59
N VAL A 102 8.93 21.04 -2.12
CA VAL A 102 9.35 20.63 -0.78
C VAL A 102 10.86 20.38 -0.75
N VAL A 103 11.52 20.99 0.24
CA VAL A 103 12.98 20.95 0.43
C VAL A 103 13.39 20.35 1.78
N THR A 104 12.42 19.90 2.57
CA THR A 104 12.61 19.26 3.87
C THR A 104 11.83 17.97 3.97
N ASN A 105 12.23 17.10 4.90
CA ASN A 105 11.55 15.84 5.17
C ASN A 105 10.06 16.05 5.48
N GLN A 106 9.23 15.21 4.88
CA GLN A 106 7.78 15.17 5.10
C GLN A 106 7.45 13.93 5.92
N THR A 107 7.02 14.13 7.16
CA THR A 107 6.60 13.06 8.07
C THR A 107 5.08 13.11 8.27
N ASN A 108 4.50 12.07 8.86
CA ASN A 108 3.06 11.96 9.14
C ASN A 108 2.18 12.10 7.89
N GLN A 109 2.68 11.67 6.74
CA GLN A 109 1.92 11.65 5.49
C GLN A 109 0.97 10.43 5.50
N ASN A 110 -0.04 10.46 6.36
CA ASN A 110 -0.86 9.29 6.66
C ASN A 110 -2.03 9.14 5.70
N TYR A 111 -2.43 7.89 5.47
CA TYR A 111 -3.61 7.50 4.68
C TYR A 111 -4.48 6.52 5.45
N ILE A 112 -5.79 6.60 5.22
CA ILE A 112 -6.77 5.64 5.69
C ILE A 112 -7.22 4.79 4.50
N GLY A 113 -6.99 3.48 4.55
CA GLY A 113 -7.46 2.51 3.57
C GLY A 113 -8.81 1.91 3.98
N THR A 114 -9.82 2.04 3.13
CA THR A 114 -11.14 1.43 3.27
C THR A 114 -11.32 0.36 2.20
N CYS A 115 -11.79 -0.84 2.56
CA CYS A 115 -12.04 -1.90 1.59
C CYS A 115 -12.91 -1.38 0.45
N ALA A 116 -12.51 -1.72 -0.79
CA ALA A 116 -13.29 -1.37 -1.96
C ALA A 116 -14.63 -2.12 -1.95
N PRO A 117 -15.79 -1.45 -1.85
CA PRO A 117 -17.04 -2.13 -2.13
C PRO A 117 -17.10 -2.38 -3.64
N GLU A 118 -17.42 -3.60 -4.05
CA GLU A 118 -18.66 -3.84 -4.82
C GLU A 118 -18.84 -5.26 -5.36
N ASN A 119 -17.87 -6.16 -5.28
CA ASN A 119 -18.09 -7.54 -5.70
C ASN A 119 -17.76 -8.49 -4.56
N ILE A 120 -18.77 -8.84 -3.77
CA ILE A 120 -18.64 -9.99 -2.86
C ILE A 120 -18.47 -11.21 -3.76
N ASN A 121 -17.36 -11.91 -3.64
CA ASN A 121 -17.18 -13.18 -4.33
C ASN A 121 -17.18 -14.29 -3.28
N ILE A 122 -17.94 -15.34 -3.55
CA ILE A 122 -17.96 -16.54 -2.73
C ILE A 122 -17.42 -17.65 -3.61
N THR A 123 -16.29 -18.22 -3.23
CA THR A 123 -15.79 -19.44 -3.85
C THR A 123 -15.89 -20.59 -2.86
N MET A 124 -16.21 -21.75 -3.40
CA MET A 124 -16.37 -22.98 -2.63
C MET A 124 -15.44 -24.02 -3.24
N GLU A 125 -14.49 -24.50 -2.44
CA GLU A 125 -13.59 -25.57 -2.85
C GLU A 125 -13.76 -26.76 -1.91
N ILE A 126 -14.09 -27.90 -2.50
CA ILE A 126 -14.15 -29.16 -1.77
C ILE A 126 -12.70 -29.58 -1.52
N LEU A 127 -12.28 -29.57 -0.26
CA LEU A 127 -11.05 -30.21 0.16
C LEU A 127 -11.34 -31.72 0.36
N TRP A 128 -10.51 -32.45 1.09
CA TRP A 128 -10.75 -33.87 1.40
C TRP A 128 -12.20 -34.13 1.88
N LEU A 129 -12.66 -35.39 1.80
CA LEU A 129 -13.97 -35.80 2.31
C LEU A 129 -14.16 -35.21 3.73
N HIS A 130 -15.13 -34.31 3.89
CA HIS A 130 -15.53 -33.59 5.11
C HIS A 130 -15.07 -32.13 5.30
N TYR A 131 -14.31 -31.53 4.38
CA TYR A 131 -13.87 -30.13 4.49
C TYR A 131 -14.27 -29.28 3.28
N LEU A 132 -14.95 -28.15 3.53
CA LEU A 132 -15.28 -27.16 2.52
C LEU A 132 -14.50 -25.89 2.84
N ASN A 133 -13.66 -25.48 1.90
CA ASN A 133 -13.02 -24.17 1.97
C ASN A 133 -13.95 -23.14 1.35
N ILE A 134 -14.26 -22.10 2.11
CA ILE A 134 -15.05 -20.97 1.63
C ILE A 134 -14.19 -19.75 1.71
N THR A 135 -13.97 -19.14 0.56
CA THR A 135 -13.32 -17.83 0.49
C THR A 135 -14.37 -16.80 0.14
N ILE A 136 -14.47 -15.78 0.98
CA ILE A 136 -15.35 -14.64 0.80
C ILE A 136 -14.49 -13.39 0.68
N SER A 137 -14.54 -12.72 -0.46
CA SER A 137 -13.82 -11.48 -0.69
C SER A 137 -14.75 -10.29 -0.89
N GLY A 138 -14.21 -9.07 -0.91
CA GLY A 138 -14.98 -7.85 -1.16
C GLY A 138 -15.88 -7.43 0.01
N LEU A 139 -15.47 -7.77 1.24
CA LEU A 139 -16.24 -7.49 2.44
C LEU A 139 -16.01 -6.05 2.93
N ASN A 140 -17.08 -5.44 3.45
CA ASN A 140 -17.02 -4.13 4.08
C ASN A 140 -16.37 -4.26 5.46
N HIS A 141 -15.62 -3.27 5.88
CA HIS A 141 -15.08 -3.20 7.24
C HIS A 141 -16.20 -2.94 8.27
N PHE A 142 -16.00 -3.41 9.50
CA PHE A 142 -16.83 -3.23 10.68
C PHE A 142 -18.26 -3.68 10.47
N THR A 143 -18.41 -4.70 9.64
CA THR A 143 -19.70 -5.18 9.21
C THR A 143 -19.84 -6.61 9.68
N THR A 144 -20.96 -6.90 10.34
CA THR A 144 -21.28 -8.27 10.72
C THR A 144 -21.83 -8.98 9.50
N TYR A 145 -21.17 -10.10 9.18
CA TYR A 145 -21.61 -11.02 8.16
C TYR A 145 -22.06 -12.33 8.80
N THR A 146 -23.07 -12.95 8.21
CA THR A 146 -23.48 -14.31 8.56
C THR A 146 -23.39 -15.17 7.32
N VAL A 147 -22.65 -16.26 7.40
CA VAL A 147 -22.64 -17.31 6.38
C VAL A 147 -23.70 -18.32 6.75
N GLU A 148 -24.55 -18.68 5.79
CA GLU A 148 -25.60 -19.67 5.96
C GLU A 148 -25.48 -20.76 4.90
N PHE A 149 -25.58 -22.01 5.34
CA PHE A 149 -25.45 -23.20 4.50
C PHE A 149 -26.82 -23.82 4.30
N PHE A 150 -27.22 -24.08 3.06
CA PHE A 150 -28.53 -24.66 2.77
C PHE A 150 -28.41 -25.96 2.00
N ASN A 151 -29.38 -26.86 2.23
CA ASN A 151 -29.51 -28.05 1.41
C ASN A 151 -30.31 -27.82 0.11
N ALA A 152 -30.36 -28.83 -0.76
CA ALA A 152 -31.10 -28.75 -2.03
C ALA A 152 -32.61 -28.49 -1.88
N SER A 153 -33.19 -28.78 -0.71
CA SER A 153 -34.59 -28.44 -0.39
C SER A 153 -34.78 -27.04 0.21
N GLY A 154 -33.69 -26.29 0.42
CA GLY A 154 -33.70 -24.97 1.05
C GLY A 154 -33.67 -25.00 2.59
N HIS A 155 -33.43 -26.14 3.22
CA HIS A 155 -33.30 -26.24 4.67
C HIS A 155 -31.92 -25.75 5.13
N LEU A 156 -31.89 -24.93 6.19
CA LEU A 156 -30.66 -24.43 6.80
C LEU A 156 -29.92 -25.56 7.53
N LEU A 157 -28.68 -25.81 7.12
CA LEU A 157 -27.81 -26.85 7.68
C LEU A 157 -26.92 -26.30 8.80
N SER A 158 -26.32 -25.14 8.58
CA SER A 158 -25.44 -24.47 9.53
C SER A 158 -25.45 -22.97 9.26
N SER A 159 -25.05 -22.18 10.24
CA SER A 159 -24.82 -20.75 10.12
C SER A 159 -23.72 -20.30 11.06
N ASP A 160 -22.83 -19.43 10.59
CA ASP A 160 -21.82 -18.81 11.42
C ASP A 160 -21.74 -17.30 11.16
N SER A 161 -21.48 -16.53 12.20
CA SER A 161 -21.40 -15.08 12.14
C SER A 161 -19.98 -14.62 12.44
N PHE A 162 -19.47 -13.76 11.57
CA PHE A 162 -18.15 -13.18 11.73
C PHE A 162 -18.23 -11.65 11.54
N ASN A 163 -17.38 -10.96 12.29
CA ASN A 163 -17.19 -9.53 12.12
C ASN A 163 -15.97 -9.31 11.26
N THR A 164 -16.15 -8.60 10.16
CA THR A 164 -15.02 -8.09 9.40
C THR A 164 -14.43 -6.95 10.21
N MET A 165 -13.33 -7.25 10.90
CA MET A 165 -12.41 -6.23 11.34
C MET A 165 -11.70 -5.68 10.09
N ASP A 166 -10.39 -5.55 10.11
CA ASP A 166 -9.59 -4.85 9.12
C ASP A 166 -9.24 -5.66 7.86
N ARG A 167 -9.99 -6.72 7.54
CA ARG A 167 -9.74 -7.55 6.36
C ARG A 167 -10.89 -7.47 5.36
N CYS A 168 -10.53 -7.28 4.10
CA CYS A 168 -11.47 -7.30 2.98
C CYS A 168 -11.84 -8.73 2.54
N ASP A 169 -11.12 -9.73 3.07
CA ASP A 169 -11.33 -11.15 2.80
C ASP A 169 -11.49 -11.95 4.10
N TYR A 170 -12.30 -13.00 4.03
CA TYR A 170 -12.52 -13.96 5.09
C TYR A 170 -12.39 -15.38 4.51
N ILE A 171 -11.50 -16.18 5.10
CA ILE A 171 -11.35 -17.60 4.80
C ILE A 171 -11.82 -18.36 6.02
N PHE A 172 -12.73 -19.29 5.81
CA PHE A 172 -13.29 -20.11 6.87
C PHE A 172 -13.37 -21.56 6.43
N PHE A 173 -13.01 -22.43 7.37
CA PHE A 173 -13.05 -23.88 7.23
C PHE A 173 -14.14 -24.39 8.14
N GLU A 174 -15.23 -24.88 7.56
CA GLU A 174 -16.25 -25.58 8.32
C GLU A 174 -16.04 -27.08 8.17
N GLN A 175 -15.91 -27.77 9.30
CA GLN A 175 -15.92 -29.22 9.34
C GLN A 175 -17.36 -29.69 9.46
N PHE A 176 -17.87 -30.36 8.43
CA PHE A 176 -19.18 -30.99 8.49
C PHE A 176 -19.02 -32.46 8.88
N ASP A 177 -19.74 -32.90 9.91
CA ASP A 177 -19.85 -34.31 10.25
C ASP A 177 -20.66 -35.05 9.15
N ILE A 178 -19.93 -35.55 8.16
CA ILE A 178 -20.25 -36.66 7.25
C ILE A 178 -21.36 -36.43 6.17
N VAL A 179 -22.11 -35.33 6.15
CA VAL A 179 -23.15 -35.11 5.09
C VAL A 179 -22.72 -34.09 4.03
N PHE A 180 -21.66 -34.41 3.29
CA PHE A 180 -21.17 -33.58 2.16
C PHE A 180 -22.10 -33.50 0.94
N ILE A 181 -23.18 -34.31 0.92
CA ILE A 181 -24.13 -34.40 -0.19
C ILE A 181 -25.23 -33.34 -0.12
N GLN A 182 -25.44 -32.71 1.03
CA GLN A 182 -26.61 -31.84 1.18
C GLN A 182 -26.35 -30.38 0.84
N VAL A 183 -25.17 -29.79 1.11
CA VAL A 183 -24.92 -28.35 0.83
C VAL A 183 -25.07 -28.08 -0.67
N ALA A 184 -26.13 -27.37 -1.01
CA ALA A 184 -26.49 -26.96 -2.37
C ALA A 184 -26.22 -25.47 -2.59
N SER A 185 -26.26 -24.66 -1.54
CA SER A 185 -25.93 -23.24 -1.61
C SER A 185 -25.35 -22.70 -0.31
N VAL A 186 -24.55 -21.67 -0.47
CA VAL A 186 -24.00 -20.84 0.61
C VAL A 186 -24.48 -19.42 0.38
N CYS A 187 -25.17 -18.86 1.36
CA CYS A 187 -25.60 -17.46 1.33
C CYS A 187 -24.82 -16.66 2.35
N ILE A 188 -24.59 -15.39 2.05
CA ILE A 188 -24.03 -14.43 2.99
C ILE A 188 -25.06 -13.35 3.27
N LYS A 189 -25.25 -13.06 4.55
CA LYS A 189 -26.04 -11.94 5.05
C LYS A 189 -25.13 -10.83 5.53
N ARG A 190 -25.54 -9.60 5.29
CA ARG A 190 -24.97 -8.38 5.88
C ARG A 190 -26.02 -7.76 6.79
N ASN A 191 -25.72 -7.62 8.07
CA ASN A 191 -26.66 -7.06 9.06
C ASN A 191 -28.06 -7.71 9.01
N GLY A 192 -28.12 -9.03 8.82
CA GLY A 192 -29.35 -9.81 8.74
C GLY A 192 -30.01 -9.91 7.35
N THR A 193 -29.58 -9.11 6.36
CA THR A 193 -30.12 -9.14 5.00
C THR A 193 -29.24 -9.99 4.09
N VAL A 194 -29.82 -10.96 3.36
CA VAL A 194 -29.08 -11.74 2.36
C VAL A 194 -28.62 -10.81 1.24
N ILE A 195 -27.31 -10.76 1.00
CA ILE A 195 -26.72 -9.93 -0.06
C ILE A 195 -26.31 -10.75 -1.28
N GLN A 196 -25.96 -12.02 -1.07
CA GLN A 196 -25.55 -12.92 -2.15
C GLN A 196 -25.70 -14.38 -1.73
N CYS A 197 -25.99 -15.23 -2.70
CA CYS A 197 -25.94 -16.68 -2.55
C CYS A 197 -25.14 -17.28 -3.70
N GLN A 198 -24.31 -18.26 -3.39
CA GLN A 198 -23.58 -19.06 -4.34
C GLN A 198 -24.13 -20.49 -4.26
N THR A 199 -24.67 -20.98 -5.37
CA THR A 199 -25.02 -22.40 -5.51
C THR A 199 -23.79 -23.20 -5.93
N ARG A 200 -23.76 -24.47 -5.54
CA ARG A 200 -22.74 -25.44 -5.95
C ARG A 200 -22.92 -25.86 -7.40
#